data_AF-A0A925CYN1-F1
#
_entry.id   AF-A0A925CYN1-F1
#
_cell.length_a   1.000
_cell.length_b   1.000
_cell.length_c   1.000
_cell.angle_alpha   90.00
_cell.angle_beta   90.00
_cell.angle_gamma   90.00
#
_symmetry.space_group_name_H-M   'P 1'
#
loop_
_entity.id
_entity.type
_entity.pdbx_description
1 polymer ?
#
loop_
_entity_poly.entity_id
_entity_poly.type
_entity_poly.pdbx_seq_one_letter_code
_entity_poly.pdbx_strand_id
1 'polypeptide(L)'
;FVDAGNIWTRDSTLYGPGGQLSKDFIKQLAVNTGFGVRLDLGILVFCLDLGFPLTRPWELEGERWVGGMIKPGQPEWRRENLILNIAIGYPF
;
A
#
# COMPACT_ATOMS: atom_id res chain seq x y z
N PHE A 1 -0.72 6.72 8.80
CA PHE A 1 -1.89 5.88 8.48
C PHE A 1 -1.43 4.46 8.23
N VAL A 2 -2.34 3.49 8.32
CA VAL A 2 -2.12 2.10 7.91
C VAL A 2 -3.31 1.73 7.03
N ASP A 3 -3.03 1.21 5.85
CA ASP A 3 -4.03 0.73 4.92
C ASP A 3 -3.81 -0.76 4.62
N ALA A 4 -4.88 -1.44 4.27
CA ALA A 4 -4.84 -2.84 3.87
C ALA A 4 -5.90 -3.09 2.81
N GLY A 5 -5.51 -3.76 1.73
CA GLY A 5 -6.43 -4.04 0.63
C GLY A 5 -5.94 -5.17 -0.25
N ASN A 6 -6.88 -5.76 -0.99
CA ASN A 6 -6.60 -6.67 -2.08
C ASN A 6 -7.81 -6.69 -3.04
N ILE A 7 -7.60 -7.20 -4.25
CA ILE A 7 -8.65 -7.32 -5.27
C ILE A 7 -8.82 -8.81 -5.58
N TRP A 8 -10.08 -9.26 -5.60
CA TRP A 8 -10.45 -10.63 -5.93
C TRP A 8 -11.41 -10.65 -7.12
N THR A 9 -11.39 -11.74 -7.89
CA THR A 9 -12.30 -11.94 -9.01
C THR A 9 -13.52 -12.76 -8.60
N ARG A 10 -14.67 -12.43 -9.22
CA ARG A 10 -15.92 -13.17 -9.03
C ARG A 10 -15.84 -14.59 -9.62
N ASP A 11 -15.19 -14.72 -10.77
CA ASP A 11 -14.99 -15.97 -11.47
C ASP A 11 -13.48 -16.26 -11.65
N SER A 12 -13.18 -17.44 -12.18
CA SER A 12 -11.81 -17.94 -12.36
C SER A 12 -11.22 -17.61 -13.73
N THR A 13 -11.88 -16.79 -14.55
CA THR A 13 -11.50 -16.60 -15.96
C THR A 13 -10.19 -15.84 -16.10
N LEU A 14 -9.96 -14.83 -15.26
CA LEU A 14 -8.76 -13.96 -15.34
C LEU A 14 -7.55 -14.53 -14.58
N TYR A 15 -7.74 -15.00 -13.36
CA TYR A 15 -6.65 -15.38 -12.44
C TYR A 15 -6.80 -16.79 -11.84
N GLY A 16 -7.61 -17.64 -12.48
CA GLY A 16 -7.88 -18.98 -11.99
C GLY A 16 -8.58 -19.03 -10.62
N PRO A 17 -8.70 -20.21 -10.01
CA PRO A 17 -9.31 -20.36 -8.68
C PRO A 17 -8.58 -19.60 -7.57
N GLY A 18 -7.27 -19.35 -7.71
CA GLY A 18 -6.45 -18.65 -6.71
C GLY A 18 -6.74 -17.14 -6.60
N GLY A 19 -7.31 -16.52 -7.64
CA GLY A 19 -7.70 -15.11 -7.64
C GLY A 19 -9.08 -14.84 -6.99
N GLN A 20 -9.81 -15.89 -6.63
CA GLN A 20 -11.11 -15.75 -5.97
C GLN A 20 -10.95 -15.49 -4.48
N LEU A 21 -11.95 -14.81 -3.90
CA LEU A 21 -12.00 -14.61 -2.45
C LEU A 21 -12.13 -15.97 -1.75
N SER A 22 -11.23 -16.23 -0.81
CA SER A 22 -11.19 -17.48 -0.06
C SER A 22 -11.16 -17.21 1.45
N LYS A 23 -11.19 -18.27 2.26
CA LYS A 23 -11.04 -18.15 3.72
C LYS A 23 -9.65 -17.61 4.13
N ASP A 24 -8.66 -17.72 3.26
CA ASP A 24 -7.31 -17.21 3.48
C ASP A 24 -7.13 -15.74 3.08
N PHE A 25 -8.22 -14.99 2.83
CA PHE A 25 -8.19 -13.60 2.36
C PHE A 25 -7.29 -12.68 3.19
N ILE A 26 -7.18 -12.92 4.50
CA ILE A 26 -6.30 -12.15 5.40
C ILE A 26 -4.82 -12.26 4.98
N LYS A 27 -4.38 -13.45 4.55
CA LYS A 27 -3.00 -13.68 4.10
C LYS A 27 -2.71 -13.02 2.75
N GLN A 28 -3.76 -12.66 2.01
CA GLN A 28 -3.69 -12.06 0.68
C GLN A 28 -3.78 -10.53 0.73
N LEU A 29 -3.95 -9.92 1.90
CA LEU A 29 -3.98 -8.47 2.04
C LEU A 29 -2.58 -7.86 1.85
N ALA A 30 -2.49 -6.89 0.94
CA ALA A 30 -1.36 -5.97 0.87
C ALA A 30 -1.59 -4.89 1.92
N VAL A 31 -0.65 -4.75 2.85
CA VAL A 31 -0.69 -3.79 3.94
C VAL A 31 0.40 -2.76 3.70
N ASN A 32 0.06 -1.48 3.72
CA ASN A 32 1.04 -0.39 3.68
C ASN A 32 0.90 0.49 4.92
N THR A 33 1.98 1.19 5.21
CA THR A 33 1.98 2.22 6.25
C THR A 33 2.61 3.49 5.71
N GLY A 34 2.25 4.60 6.29
CA GLY A 34 2.74 5.88 5.84
C GLY A 34 2.46 7.01 6.80
N PHE A 35 3.00 8.17 6.44
CA PHE A 35 2.74 9.42 7.11
C PHE A 35 2.17 10.41 6.10
N GLY A 36 1.10 11.09 6.50
CA GLY A 36 0.37 12.02 5.67
C GLY A 36 0.26 13.38 6.36
N VAL A 37 0.43 14.45 5.60
CA VAL A 37 0.14 15.82 6.04
C VAL A 37 -0.94 16.41 5.15
N ARG A 38 -1.98 16.94 5.79
CA ARG A 38 -3.04 17.68 5.12
C ARG A 38 -2.96 19.15 5.53
N LEU A 39 -2.84 20.02 4.53
CA LEU A 39 -2.81 21.47 4.70
C LEU A 39 -4.06 22.07 4.08
N ASP A 40 -4.83 22.80 4.89
CA ASP A 40 -5.98 23.56 4.43
C ASP A 40 -5.61 25.05 4.39
N LEU A 41 -5.63 25.63 3.20
CA LEU A 41 -5.26 27.02 2.95
C LEU A 41 -6.49 27.90 2.61
N GLY A 42 -7.70 27.43 2.90
CA GLY A 42 -8.97 28.16 2.73
C GLY A 42 -9.51 28.21 1.29
N ILE A 43 -8.64 28.26 0.28
CA ILE A 43 -9.00 28.18 -1.15
C ILE A 43 -8.56 26.86 -1.81
N LEU A 44 -7.63 26.15 -1.17
CA LEU A 44 -7.04 24.93 -1.67
C LEU A 44 -6.68 24.01 -0.51
N VAL A 45 -6.82 22.71 -0.73
CA VAL A 45 -6.38 21.65 0.17
C VAL A 45 -5.25 20.88 -0.48
N PHE A 46 -4.13 20.76 0.23
CA PHE A 46 -3.00 19.93 -0.16
C PHE A 46 -2.94 18.68 0.71
N CYS A 47 -2.75 17.52 0.09
CA CYS A 47 -2.44 16.27 0.76
C CYS A 47 -1.10 15.74 0.28
N LEU A 48 -0.19 15.49 1.22
CA LEU A 48 1.11 14.91 0.98
C LEU A 48 1.19 13.61 1.77
N ASP A 49 1.16 12.48 1.07
CA ASP A 49 1.17 11.15 1.67
C ASP A 49 2.43 10.40 1.26
N LEU A 50 3.27 10.07 2.23
CA LEU A 50 4.46 9.25 2.05
C LEU A 50 4.21 7.86 2.63
N GLY A 51 4.12 6.85 1.76
CA GLY A 51 3.84 5.47 2.13
C GLY A 51 4.94 4.50 1.73
N PHE A 52 4.97 3.34 2.38
CA PHE A 52 5.76 2.18 2.00
C PHE A 52 5.07 0.87 2.40
N PRO A 53 5.31 -0.24 1.69
CA PRO A 53 4.66 -1.51 1.99
C PRO A 53 5.18 -2.15 3.27
N LEU A 54 4.28 -2.82 4.01
CA LEU A 54 4.59 -3.70 5.15
C LEU A 54 4.43 -5.18 4.79
N THR A 55 3.48 -5.49 3.91
CA THR A 55 3.30 -6.83 3.36
C THR A 55 3.17 -6.81 1.84
N ARG A 56 3.78 -7.80 1.18
CA ARG A 56 3.69 -8.05 -0.27
C ARG A 56 3.10 -9.45 -0.49
N PRO A 57 1.78 -9.58 -0.67
CA PRO A 57 1.13 -10.89 -0.71
C PRO A 57 1.47 -11.73 -1.95
N TRP A 58 2.04 -11.12 -3.00
CA TRP A 58 2.50 -11.80 -4.21
C TRP A 58 3.85 -12.52 -4.06
N GLU A 59 4.57 -12.30 -2.96
CA GLU A 59 5.83 -12.98 -2.67
C GLU A 59 5.61 -14.39 -2.07
N LEU A 60 6.67 -15.19 -2.07
CA LEU A 60 6.68 -16.53 -1.48
C LEU A 60 6.35 -16.50 0.03
N GLU A 61 5.75 -17.57 0.54
CA GLU A 61 5.49 -17.71 1.97
C GLU A 61 6.79 -17.64 2.77
N GLY A 62 6.86 -16.70 3.71
CA GLY A 62 8.08 -16.35 4.45
C GLY A 62 8.70 -15.02 4.05
N GLU A 63 8.50 -14.55 2.81
CA GLU A 63 9.06 -13.29 2.28
C GLU A 63 8.02 -12.18 2.16
N ARG A 64 6.75 -12.50 2.40
CA ARG A 64 5.63 -11.54 2.33
C ARG A 64 5.74 -10.40 3.33
N TRP A 65 6.35 -10.62 4.50
CA TRP A 65 6.55 -9.58 5.50
C TRP A 65 7.86 -8.84 5.25
N VAL A 66 7.78 -7.55 4.97
CA VAL A 66 8.98 -6.76 4.67
C VAL A 66 9.60 -6.10 5.90
N GLY A 67 9.04 -6.31 7.09
CA GLY A 67 9.47 -5.67 8.35
C GLY A 67 10.97 -5.83 8.65
N GLY A 68 11.56 -7.00 8.39
CA GLY A 68 13.00 -7.24 8.56
C GLY A 68 13.89 -6.64 7.46
N MET A 69 13.29 -6.13 6.39
CA MET A 69 13.95 -5.57 5.21
C MET A 69 13.83 -4.04 5.13
N ILE A 70 13.18 -3.39 6.10
CA ILE A 70 13.01 -1.94 6.14
C ILE A 70 14.35 -1.28 6.51
N LYS A 71 14.93 -0.53 5.56
CA LYS A 71 16.23 0.14 5.74
C LYS A 71 16.11 1.64 5.39
N PRO A 72 15.42 2.44 6.22
CA PRO A 72 15.13 3.82 5.88
C PRO A 72 16.39 4.69 5.81
N GLY A 73 17.51 4.26 6.41
CA GLY A 73 18.81 4.93 6.32
C GLY A 73 19.49 4.79 4.95
N GLN A 74 19.16 3.77 4.17
CA GLN A 74 19.78 3.52 2.85
C GLN A 74 19.05 4.30 1.74
N PRO A 75 19.75 5.17 0.99
CA PRO A 75 19.14 5.94 -0.10
C PRO A 75 18.47 5.07 -1.17
N GLU A 76 19.07 3.94 -1.50
CA GLU A 76 18.58 2.99 -2.51
C GLU A 76 17.24 2.40 -2.07
N TRP A 77 17.17 1.94 -0.82
CA TRP A 77 15.95 1.41 -0.24
C TRP A 77 14.83 2.45 -0.23
N ARG A 78 15.13 3.69 0.15
CA ARG A 78 14.15 4.79 0.14
C ARG A 78 13.58 5.02 -1.25
N ARG A 79 14.43 5.02 -2.28
CA ARG A 79 14.01 5.24 -3.67
C ARG A 79 13.09 4.13 -4.19
N GLU A 80 13.31 2.90 -3.75
CA GLU A 80 12.57 1.73 -4.22
C GLU A 80 11.28 1.46 -3.44
N ASN A 81 11.19 1.91 -2.18
CA ASN A 81 10.09 1.55 -1.28
C ASN A 81 9.24 2.73 -0.83
N LEU A 82 9.75 3.97 -0.85
CA LEU A 82 8.94 5.14 -0.50
C LEU A 82 8.20 5.66 -1.73
N ILE A 83 6.88 5.75 -1.60
CA ILE A 83 5.99 6.33 -2.61
C ILE A 83 5.43 7.62 -2.04
N LEU A 84 5.71 8.73 -2.71
CA LEU A 84 5.13 10.04 -2.39
C LEU A 84 3.92 10.27 -3.30
N ASN A 85 2.74 10.37 -2.70
CA ASN A 85 1.51 10.77 -3.36
C ASN A 85 1.20 12.23 -3.00
N ILE A 86 0.85 13.02 -4.01
CA ILE A 86 0.52 14.43 -3.87
C ILE A 86 -0.87 14.64 -4.45
N ALA A 87 -1.78 15.19 -3.66
CA ALA A 87 -3.11 15.57 -4.11
C ALA A 87 -3.37 17.06 -3.85
N ILE A 88 -4.09 17.68 -4.78
CA ILE A 88 -4.53 19.07 -4.73
C ILE A 88 -6.03 19.10 -4.97
N GLY A 89 -6.79 19.73 -4.07
CA GLY A 89 -8.24 19.82 -4.16
C GLY A 89 -8.77 21.20 -3.80
N TYR A 90 -10.03 21.43 -4.15
CA TYR A 90 -10.79 22.60 -3.69
C TYR A 90 -11.59 22.27 -2.42
N PRO A 91 -11.76 23.24 -1.49
CA PRO A 91 -12.58 23.06 -0.30
C PRO A 91 -14.05 23.22 -0.67
N PHE A 92 -14.73 22.11 -1.00
CA PHE A 92 -16.18 22.07 -1.16
C PHE A 92 -16.87 21.68 0.14
#